data_AF-A0A1I2SZF4-F1
#
_entry.id   AF-A0A1I2SZF4-F1
#
_cell.length_a   1.000
_cell.length_b   1.000
_cell.length_c   1.000
_cell.angle_alpha   90.00
_cell.angle_beta   90.00
_cell.angle_gamma   90.00
#
_symmetry.space_group_name_H-M   'P 1'
#
loop_
_entity.id
_entity.type
_entity.pdbx_description
1 polymer ?
#
loop_
_entity_poly.entity_id
_entity_poly.type
_entity_poly.pdbx_seq_one_letter_code
_entity_poly.pdbx_strand_id
1 'polypeptide(L)'
;ELSNNSAERAVKESVMGRKNWLFSSTFEGARANAVALSLIYTAKLNQLDPEKYLRKVLTEITNIEVFDPERFRQLLPWNIDLTS
;
A
#
# COMPACT_ATOMS: atom_id res chain seq x y z
N GLU A 1 15.82 20.70 -11.87
CA GLU A 1 16.26 20.27 -10.53
C GLU A 1 15.30 19.19 -10.03
N LEU A 2 15.78 17.97 -9.81
CA LEU A 2 14.95 16.90 -9.24
C LEU A 2 14.74 17.20 -7.75
N SER A 3 13.55 17.65 -7.38
CA SER A 3 13.23 17.95 -5.98
C SER A 3 13.24 16.64 -5.18
N ASN A 4 14.24 16.46 -4.30
CA ASN A 4 14.32 15.39 -3.31
C ASN A 4 13.20 15.48 -2.24
N ASN A 5 12.47 16.59 -2.25
CA ASN A 5 11.51 16.95 -1.23
C ASN A 5 10.34 15.94 -1.12
N SER A 6 9.94 15.32 -2.23
CA SER A 6 8.90 14.27 -2.24
C SER A 6 9.42 12.94 -1.68
N ALA A 7 10.64 12.55 -2.04
CA ALA A 7 11.27 11.33 -1.54
C ALA A 7 11.59 11.46 -0.04
N GLU A 8 12.14 12.60 0.38
CA GLU A 8 12.39 12.91 1.79
C GLU A 8 11.11 12.91 2.63
N ARG A 9 9.99 13.46 2.13
CA ARG A 9 8.70 13.42 2.84
C ARG A 9 8.16 12.00 3.00
N ALA A 10 8.23 11.19 1.94
CA ALA A 10 7.82 9.78 2.00
C ALA A 10 8.67 8.98 3.02
N VAL A 11 9.97 9.24 3.07
CA VAL A 11 10.87 8.64 4.07
C VAL A 11 10.57 9.19 5.47
N LYS A 12 10.24 10.46 5.62
CA LYS A 12 10.02 11.11 6.93
C LYS A 12 8.80 10.53 7.68
N GLU A 13 7.70 10.28 6.99
CA GLU A 13 6.52 9.62 7.56
C GLU A 13 6.84 8.18 8.00
N SER A 14 7.59 7.45 7.17
CA SER A 14 8.12 6.13 7.49
C SER A 14 9.00 6.14 8.74
N VAL A 15 9.89 7.14 8.83
CA VAL A 15 10.81 7.30 9.95
C VAL A 15 10.10 7.64 11.27
N MET A 16 9.07 8.49 11.25
CA MET A 16 8.26 8.78 12.44
C MET A 16 7.44 7.57 12.89
N GLY A 17 7.00 6.72 11.96
CA GLY A 17 6.23 5.51 12.22
C GLY A 17 7.02 4.35 12.82
N ARG A 18 8.37 4.40 12.83
CA ARG A 18 9.24 3.29 13.27
C ARG A 18 8.89 2.72 14.65
N LYS A 19 8.38 3.53 15.58
CA LYS A 19 7.92 3.07 16.91
C LYS A 19 6.57 2.33 16.87
N ASN A 20 5.73 2.56 15.87
CA ASN A 20 4.42 1.92 15.67
C ASN A 20 4.46 0.77 14.65
N TRP A 21 5.60 0.58 13.97
CA TRP A 21 5.76 -0.50 13.00
C TRP A 21 6.11 -1.80 13.73
N LEU A 22 5.06 -2.48 14.20
CA LEU A 22 5.12 -3.73 14.99
C LEU A 22 6.00 -4.85 14.38
N PHE A 23 6.40 -4.74 13.10
CA PHE A 23 7.20 -5.76 12.40
C PHE A 23 8.58 -5.27 11.90
N SER A 24 9.02 -4.03 12.13
CA SER A 24 10.26 -3.51 11.51
C SER A 24 11.58 -4.02 12.09
N SER A 25 11.55 -4.88 13.11
CA SER A 25 12.76 -5.33 13.81
C SER A 25 13.53 -6.43 13.06
N THR A 26 12.98 -6.95 11.96
CA THR A 26 13.60 -7.97 11.10
C THR A 26 13.63 -7.52 9.65
N PHE A 27 14.56 -8.06 8.85
CA PHE A 27 14.63 -7.76 7.41
C PHE A 27 13.32 -8.07 6.69
N GLU A 28 12.71 -9.23 6.99
CA GLU A 28 11.43 -9.64 6.41
C GLU A 28 10.30 -8.69 6.79
N GLY A 29 10.25 -8.24 8.04
CA GLY A 29 9.21 -7.30 8.45
C GLY A 29 9.46 -5.87 7.95
N ALA A 30 10.72 -5.45 7.73
CA ALA A 30 11.03 -4.22 7.01
C ALA A 30 10.55 -4.29 5.54
N ARG A 31 10.73 -5.45 4.88
CA ARG A 31 10.23 -5.70 3.53
C ARG A 31 8.70 -5.65 3.48
N ALA A 32 8.02 -6.31 4.41
CA ALA A 32 6.56 -6.28 4.51
C ALA A 32 6.04 -4.85 4.71
N ASN A 33 6.69 -4.06 5.58
CA ASN A 33 6.32 -2.67 5.79
C ASN A 33 6.54 -1.80 4.55
N ALA A 34 7.64 -2.01 3.82
CA ALA A 34 7.88 -1.31 2.55
C ALA A 34 6.77 -1.59 1.52
N VAL A 35 6.29 -2.85 1.43
CA VAL A 35 5.16 -3.22 0.57
C VAL A 35 3.88 -2.52 1.02
N ALA A 36 3.54 -2.58 2.30
CA ALA A 36 2.34 -1.95 2.84
C ALA A 36 2.32 -0.43 2.59
N LEU A 37 3.44 0.26 2.82
CA LEU A 37 3.56 1.70 2.56
C LEU A 37 3.46 2.01 1.08
N SER A 38 4.07 1.19 0.22
CA SER A 38 3.98 1.38 -1.23
C SER A 38 2.51 1.33 -1.69
N LEU A 39 1.71 0.40 -1.16
CA LEU A 39 0.28 0.32 -1.43
C LEU A 39 -0.47 1.56 -0.91
N ILE A 40 -0.20 1.98 0.33
CA ILE A 40 -0.82 3.17 0.94
C ILE A 40 -0.52 4.43 0.13
N TYR A 41 0.74 4.68 -0.22
CA TYR A 41 1.11 5.86 -1.00
C TYR A 41 0.52 5.81 -2.41
N THR A 42 0.48 4.64 -3.04
CA THR A 42 -0.14 4.50 -4.36
C THR A 42 -1.64 4.79 -4.29
N ALA A 43 -2.34 4.32 -3.25
CA ALA A 43 -3.75 4.66 -3.02
C ALA A 43 -3.95 6.17 -2.83
N LYS A 44 -3.13 6.82 -1.99
CA LYS A 44 -3.15 8.27 -1.80
C LYS A 44 -2.91 9.03 -3.11
N LEU A 45 -1.95 8.60 -3.93
CA LEU A 45 -1.65 9.20 -5.23
C LEU A 45 -2.81 9.07 -6.23
N ASN A 46 -3.62 8.02 -6.09
CA ASN A 46 -4.85 7.82 -6.87
C ASN A 46 -6.08 8.45 -6.19
N GLN A 47 -5.88 9.31 -5.17
CA GLN A 47 -6.96 10.01 -4.45
C GLN A 47 -7.96 9.06 -3.76
N LEU A 48 -7.53 7.85 -3.42
CA LEU A 48 -8.31 6.88 -2.68
C LEU A 48 -8.09 7.00 -1.17
N ASP A 49 -9.11 6.62 -0.40
CA ASP A 49 -8.94 6.36 1.03
C ASP A 49 -8.07 5.09 1.22
N PRO A 50 -6.87 5.18 1.83
CA PRO A 50 -5.95 4.05 1.90
C PRO A 50 -6.46 2.90 2.75
N GLU A 51 -7.27 3.18 3.78
CA GLU A 51 -7.82 2.16 4.66
C GLU A 51 -8.88 1.33 3.91
N LYS A 52 -9.84 2.00 3.24
CA LYS A 52 -10.85 1.36 2.40
C LYS A 52 -10.22 0.57 1.27
N TYR A 53 -9.21 1.13 0.62
CA TYR A 53 -8.46 0.46 -0.44
C TYR A 53 -7.83 -0.84 0.06
N LEU A 54 -7.02 -0.78 1.12
CA LEU A 54 -6.35 -1.96 1.67
C LEU A 54 -7.35 -3.00 2.17
N ARG A 55 -8.42 -2.57 2.85
CA ARG A 55 -9.48 -3.46 3.32
C ARG A 55 -10.11 -4.23 2.16
N LYS A 56 -10.48 -3.54 1.08
CA LYS A 56 -11.08 -4.16 -0.10
C LYS A 56 -10.09 -5.11 -0.78
N VAL A 57 -8.86 -4.70 -1.03
CA VAL A 57 -7.82 -5.56 -1.64
C VAL A 57 -7.58 -6.82 -0.82
N LEU A 58 -7.40 -6.69 0.50
CA LEU A 58 -7.15 -7.84 1.38
C LEU A 58 -8.37 -8.76 1.53
N THR A 59 -9.58 -8.25 1.33
CA THR A 59 -10.81 -9.07 1.33
C THR A 59 -10.99 -9.79 0.00
N GLU A 60 -10.77 -9.10 -1.12
CA GLU A 60 -10.97 -9.68 -2.45
C GLU A 60 -9.87 -10.68 -2.80
N ILE A 61 -8.62 -10.47 -2.36
CA ILE A 61 -7.52 -11.40 -2.62
C ILE A 61 -7.78 -12.77 -1.98
N THR A 62 -8.48 -12.84 -0.85
CA THR A 62 -8.86 -14.12 -0.23
C THR A 62 -9.92 -14.88 -1.03
N ASN A 63 -10.63 -14.20 -1.94
CA ASN A 63 -11.61 -14.80 -2.85
C ASN A 63 -11.00 -15.27 -4.18
N ILE A 64 -9.69 -15.08 -4.39
CA ILE A 64 -8.97 -15.50 -5.60
C ILE A 64 -8.29 -16.84 -5.30
N GLU A 65 -8.97 -17.95 -5.59
CA GLU A 65 -8.45 -19.31 -5.36
C GLU A 65 -7.31 -19.70 -6.31
N VAL A 66 -7.32 -19.16 -7.54
CA VAL A 66 -6.33 -19.41 -8.58
C VAL A 66 -5.78 -18.07 -9.05
N PHE A 67 -4.46 -17.98 -9.24
CA PHE A 67 -3.82 -16.77 -9.74
C PHE A 67 -4.41 -16.37 -11.09
N ASP A 68 -5.21 -15.30 -11.09
CA ASP A 68 -5.86 -14.71 -12.25
C ASP A 68 -5.39 -13.26 -12.41
N PRO A 69 -4.50 -12.96 -13.37
CA PRO A 69 -3.98 -11.62 -13.60
C PRO A 69 -5.05 -10.56 -13.78
N GLU A 70 -6.18 -10.89 -14.41
CA GLU A 70 -7.23 -9.91 -14.69
C GLU A 70 -7.99 -9.55 -13.43
N ARG A 71 -8.26 -10.52 -12.54
CA ARG A 71 -8.80 -10.23 -11.20
C ARG A 71 -7.87 -9.34 -10.38
N PHE A 72 -6.55 -9.58 -10.44
CA PHE A 72 -5.58 -8.72 -9.77
C PHE A 72 -5.55 -7.30 -10.36
N ARG A 73 -5.72 -7.14 -11.68
CA ARG A 73 -5.81 -5.82 -12.30
C ARG A 73 -6.99 -5.01 -11.79
N GLN A 74 -8.12 -5.64 -11.45
CA GLN A 74 -9.27 -4.95 -10.86
C GLN A 74 -8.99 -4.43 -9.44
N LEU A 75 -8.00 -4.98 -8.74
CA LEU A 75 -7.59 -4.54 -7.41
C LEU A 75 -6.58 -3.38 -7.44
N LEU A 76 -6.17 -2.93 -8.64
CA LEU A 76 -5.24 -1.82 -8.78
C LEU A 76 -5.91 -0.49 -8.42
N PRO A 77 -5.17 0.47 -7.85
CA PRO A 77 -5.73 1.75 -7.37
C PRO A 77 -6.47 2.58 -8.42
N TRP A 78 -6.20 2.39 -9.71
CA TRP A 78 -6.87 3.09 -10.81
C TRP A 78 -8.07 2.34 -11.40
N ASN A 79 -8.30 1.09 -11.01
CA ASN A 79 -9.39 0.24 -11.50
C ASN A 79 -10.40 -0.14 -10.42
N ILE A 80 -9.99 -0.05 -9.15
CA ILE A 80 -10.79 -0.54 -8.03
C ILE A 80 -11.98 0.37 -7.76
N ASP A 81 -13.16 -0.25 -7.67
CA ASP A 81 -14.36 0.45 -7.24
C ASP A 81 -14.49 0.40 -5.71
N LEU A 82 -14.36 1.56 -5.08
CA LEU A 82 -14.52 1.74 -3.62
C LEU A 82 -15.93 2.16 -3.22
N THR A 83 -16.87 2.27 -4.18
CA THR A 83 -18.27 2.50 -3.83
C THR A 83 -18.85 1.22 -3.23
N SER A 84 -19.25 1.29 -1.97
CA SER A 84 -20.01 0.29 -1.22
C SER A 84 -20.95 1.04 -0.29
#